data_AF-R0E519-F1
#
_entry.id   AF-R0E519-F1
#
_cell.length_a   1.000
_cell.length_b   1.000
_cell.length_c   1.000
_cell.angle_alpha   90.00
_cell.angle_beta   90.00
_cell.angle_gamma   90.00
#
_symmetry.space_group_name_H-M   'P 1'
#
loop_
_entity.id
_entity.type
_entity.pdbx_description
1 polymer ?
#
loop_
_entity_poly.entity_id
_entity_poly.type
_entity_poly.pdbx_seq_one_letter_code
_entity_poly.pdbx_strand_id
1 'polypeptide(L)'
;MDLSQLDVITRVAGATLLLSLAALLARDPRTRRLAAYFAPMALCLAGFLAGNTPDAALRLGGVLGHASALIAGYAAVFLWWFCLASFDPTFRPRGAVLAAGLLWLAVASADRGLLGPALESRGLSWILIALGLAMIGYLFWLLVRDHSGDLVDERRRARVLVVVLLAGQLGADFLVDLVMGMDWNPRGFTILQNTVLLAFSAWLALRLLPVPVPASAAAPAIPPAQGGEARLTERLRTLVEIEKVHLEPDLTFADFARRMGAPERTVRQLINHRLGHDHFRAFLNARRVAEAKRLLADPARAGDKLIAIALDSGFSSLASFNRAFQAVEGQPPSAFRAAPSPEERSVVF
;
A
#
# COMPACT_ATOMS: atom_id res chain seq x y z
N MET A 1 38.46 9.04 -1.98
CA MET A 1 37.19 9.79 -1.97
C MET A 1 37.04 10.38 -0.60
N ASP A 2 36.94 11.70 -0.48
CA ASP A 2 36.78 12.37 0.82
C ASP A 2 35.33 12.22 1.33
N LEU A 3 35.13 12.30 2.65
CA LEU A 3 33.82 12.20 3.31
C LEU A 3 32.82 13.24 2.79
N SER A 4 33.32 14.43 2.45
CA SER A 4 32.56 15.51 1.81
C SER A 4 32.01 15.10 0.43
N GLN A 5 32.83 14.44 -0.39
CA GLN A 5 32.42 13.94 -1.71
C GLN A 5 31.38 12.82 -1.58
N LEU A 6 31.56 11.92 -0.61
CA LEU A 6 30.60 10.86 -0.28
C LEU A 6 29.24 11.42 0.14
N ASP A 7 29.21 12.48 0.96
CA ASP A 7 27.97 13.16 1.36
C ASP A 7 27.21 13.71 0.14
N VAL A 8 27.90 14.44 -0.73
CA VAL A 8 27.31 15.01 -1.95
C VAL A 8 26.73 13.91 -2.84
N ILE A 9 27.50 12.84 -3.10
CA ILE A 9 27.04 11.71 -3.91
C ILE A 9 25.78 11.09 -3.30
N THR A 10 25.78 10.88 -1.98
CA THR A 10 24.66 10.26 -1.26
C THR A 10 23.38 11.09 -1.39
N ARG A 11 23.49 12.40 -1.18
CA ARG A 11 22.37 13.34 -1.24
C ARG A 11 21.81 13.49 -2.64
N VAL A 12 22.69 13.67 -3.63
CA VAL A 12 22.29 13.81 -5.04
C VAL A 12 21.63 12.51 -5.51
N ALA A 13 22.24 11.35 -5.26
CA ALA A 13 21.67 10.06 -5.64
C ALA A 13 20.29 9.82 -5.00
N GLY A 14 20.14 10.13 -3.71
CA GLY A 14 18.87 9.99 -2.99
C GLY A 14 17.78 10.89 -3.56
N ALA A 15 18.09 12.16 -3.78
CA ALA A 15 17.14 13.12 -4.36
C ALA A 15 16.74 12.73 -5.79
N THR A 16 17.69 12.34 -6.64
CA THR A 16 17.42 11.89 -8.00
C THR A 16 16.54 10.65 -8.04
N LEU A 17 16.79 9.65 -7.18
CA LEU A 17 15.99 8.44 -7.08
C LEU A 17 14.55 8.75 -6.67
N LEU A 18 14.35 9.54 -5.61
CA LEU A 18 13.02 9.92 -5.14
C LEU A 18 12.20 10.65 -6.21
N LEU A 19 12.81 11.64 -6.88
CA LEU A 19 12.14 12.40 -7.93
C LEU A 19 11.85 11.56 -9.17
N SER A 20 12.74 10.64 -9.52
CA SER A 20 12.56 9.71 -10.63
C SER A 20 11.44 8.70 -10.34
N LEU A 21 11.36 8.16 -9.12
CA LEU A 21 10.24 7.32 -8.70
C LEU A 21 8.92 8.08 -8.73
N ALA A 22 8.89 9.33 -8.29
CA ALA A 22 7.70 10.17 -8.37
C ALA A 22 7.23 10.35 -9.82
N ALA A 23 8.16 10.62 -10.74
CA ALA A 23 7.86 10.75 -12.17
C ALA A 23 7.35 9.43 -12.79
N LEU A 24 7.96 8.29 -12.42
CA LEU A 24 7.54 6.97 -12.90
C LEU A 24 6.14 6.61 -12.40
N LEU A 25 5.87 6.79 -11.10
CA LEU A 25 4.56 6.50 -10.51
C LEU A 25 3.47 7.42 -11.07
N ALA A 26 3.80 8.65 -11.44
CA ALA A 26 2.84 9.58 -12.05
C ALA A 26 2.48 9.21 -13.50
N ARG A 27 3.37 8.50 -14.22
CA ARG A 27 3.14 8.07 -15.61
C ARG A 27 2.24 6.84 -15.72
N ASP A 28 2.23 5.95 -14.73
CA ASP A 28 1.35 4.77 -14.74
C ASP A 28 -0.06 5.13 -14.21
N PRO A 29 -1.14 4.96 -15.01
CA PRO A 29 -2.51 5.24 -14.60
C PRO A 29 -2.95 4.49 -13.33
N ARG A 30 -2.37 3.31 -13.07
CA ARG A 30 -2.70 2.47 -11.90
C ARG A 30 -2.16 3.06 -10.61
N THR A 31 -1.02 3.75 -10.67
CA THR A 31 -0.34 4.34 -9.51
C THR A 31 -0.53 5.85 -9.41
N ARG A 32 -1.11 6.50 -10.42
CA ARG A 32 -1.26 7.96 -10.51
C ARG A 32 -1.89 8.62 -9.27
N ARG A 33 -2.84 7.96 -8.62
CA ARG A 33 -3.43 8.46 -7.35
C ARG A 33 -2.44 8.44 -6.20
N LEU A 34 -1.69 7.36 -6.06
CA LEU A 34 -0.64 7.25 -5.04
C LEU A 34 0.50 8.24 -5.33
N ALA A 35 0.83 8.44 -6.60
CA ALA A 35 1.81 9.42 -7.06
C ALA A 35 1.44 10.86 -6.67
N ALA A 36 0.14 11.20 -6.61
CA ALA A 36 -0.30 12.53 -6.19
C ALA A 36 0.07 12.85 -4.73
N TYR A 37 0.26 11.83 -3.88
CA TYR A 37 0.75 11.99 -2.50
C TYR A 37 2.26 11.75 -2.38
N PHE A 38 2.80 10.80 -3.15
CA PHE A 38 4.23 10.49 -3.14
C PHE A 38 5.09 11.64 -3.72
N ALA A 39 4.64 12.29 -4.80
CA ALA A 39 5.40 13.36 -5.46
C ALA A 39 5.71 14.57 -4.57
N PRO A 40 4.73 15.19 -3.87
CA PRO A 40 5.04 16.28 -2.95
C PRO A 40 5.92 15.83 -1.78
N MET A 41 5.72 14.61 -1.25
CA MET A 41 6.61 14.02 -0.25
C MET A 41 8.05 13.88 -0.77
N ALA A 42 8.23 13.33 -1.97
CA ALA A 42 9.53 13.16 -2.63
C ALA A 42 10.22 14.51 -2.87
N LEU A 43 9.47 15.55 -3.24
CA LEU A 43 10.00 16.90 -3.39
C LEU A 43 10.49 17.48 -2.05
N CYS A 44 9.75 17.25 -0.96
CA CYS A 44 10.15 17.69 0.37
C CYS A 44 11.42 16.98 0.85
N LEU A 45 11.49 15.66 0.66
CA LEU A 45 12.67 14.86 1.01
C LEU A 45 13.89 15.21 0.13
N ALA A 46 13.68 15.57 -1.14
CA ALA A 46 14.74 16.08 -2.00
C ALA A 46 15.23 17.46 -1.53
N GLY A 47 14.32 18.36 -1.11
CA GLY A 47 14.68 19.63 -0.50
C GLY A 47 15.47 19.45 0.81
N PHE A 48 15.08 18.48 1.63
CA PHE A 48 15.81 18.08 2.83
C PHE A 48 17.23 17.62 2.48
N LEU A 49 17.38 16.66 1.56
CA LEU A 49 18.70 16.20 1.11
C LEU A 49 19.54 17.33 0.50
N ALA A 50 18.92 18.31 -0.18
CA ALA A 50 19.63 19.44 -0.75
C ALA A 50 20.22 20.36 0.33
N GLY A 51 19.58 20.52 1.49
CA GLY A 51 20.06 21.35 2.59
C GLY A 51 20.84 20.61 3.69
N ASN A 52 20.63 19.30 3.86
CA ASN A 52 21.14 18.54 4.99
C ASN A 52 22.60 18.10 4.78
N THR A 53 23.55 18.94 5.17
CA THR A 53 24.98 18.65 5.02
C THR A 53 25.82 19.02 6.24
N PRO A 54 26.80 18.16 6.61
CA PRO A 54 27.72 18.42 7.70
C PRO A 54 28.79 19.49 7.35
N ASP A 55 28.93 19.83 6.08
CA ASP A 55 29.92 20.80 5.59
C ASP A 55 29.27 22.16 5.32
N ALA A 56 29.73 23.20 6.02
CA ALA A 56 29.22 24.55 5.86
C ALA A 56 29.45 25.10 4.43
N ALA A 57 30.51 24.68 3.74
CA ALA A 57 30.83 25.14 2.38
C ALA A 57 29.85 24.59 1.32
N LEU A 58 29.20 23.45 1.62
CA LEU A 58 28.26 22.78 0.71
C LEU A 58 26.79 23.14 0.98
N ARG A 59 26.53 24.03 1.93
CA ARG A 59 25.18 24.51 2.23
C ARG A 59 24.69 25.44 1.14
N LEU A 60 23.47 25.19 0.66
CA LEU A 60 22.81 26.08 -0.27
C LEU A 60 22.55 27.43 0.41
N GLY A 61 23.14 28.50 -0.12
CA GLY A 61 22.89 29.86 0.31
C GLY A 61 21.76 30.54 -0.48
N GLY A 62 21.43 31.78 -0.10
CA GLY A 62 20.49 32.63 -0.83
C GLY A 62 19.09 32.03 -0.98
N VAL A 63 18.40 32.35 -2.07
CA VAL A 63 17.00 31.94 -2.31
C VAL A 63 16.83 30.41 -2.34
N LEU A 64 17.80 29.69 -2.93
CA LEU A 64 17.76 28.23 -3.02
C LEU A 64 17.87 27.56 -1.65
N GLY A 65 18.73 28.10 -0.77
CA GLY A 65 18.83 27.66 0.62
C GLY A 65 17.50 27.80 1.36
N HIS A 66 16.91 29.00 1.35
CA HIS A 66 15.63 29.26 2.00
C HIS A 66 14.49 28.40 1.43
N ALA A 67 14.41 28.27 0.10
CA ALA A 67 13.40 27.42 -0.54
C ALA A 67 13.55 25.94 -0.14
N SER A 68 14.78 25.42 -0.12
CA SER A 68 15.06 24.04 0.28
C SER A 68 14.66 23.77 1.74
N ALA A 69 15.00 24.68 2.65
CA ALA A 69 14.65 24.59 4.06
C ALA A 69 13.13 24.66 4.27
N LEU A 70 12.44 25.55 3.55
CA LEU A 70 10.99 25.69 3.57
C LEU A 70 10.29 24.41 3.12
N ILE A 71 10.67 23.91 1.95
CA ILE A 71 10.09 22.70 1.35
C ILE A 71 10.36 21.47 2.23
N ALA A 72 11.56 21.35 2.80
CA ALA A 72 11.89 20.27 3.74
C ALA A 72 10.96 20.25 4.98
N GLY A 73 10.54 21.42 5.46
CA GLY A 73 9.63 21.56 6.60
C GLY A 73 8.24 20.96 6.41
N TYR A 74 7.83 20.76 5.16
CA TYR A 74 6.54 20.17 4.83
C TYR A 74 6.61 18.64 4.66
N ALA A 75 7.79 18.03 4.80
CA ALA A 75 7.97 16.59 4.58
C ALA A 75 7.03 15.74 5.44
N ALA A 76 6.90 16.04 6.74
CA ALA A 76 6.12 15.22 7.66
C ALA A 76 4.61 15.15 7.31
N VAL A 77 3.99 16.26 6.89
CA VAL A 77 2.56 16.25 6.50
C VAL A 77 2.32 15.47 5.21
N PHE A 78 3.19 15.63 4.21
CA PHE A 78 3.05 14.89 2.96
C PHE A 78 3.40 13.41 3.12
N LEU A 79 4.39 13.08 3.97
CA LEU A 79 4.69 11.72 4.38
C LEU A 79 3.48 11.07 5.05
N TRP A 80 2.84 11.78 5.98
CA TRP A 80 1.66 11.30 6.68
C TRP A 80 0.49 11.05 5.73
N TRP A 81 0.16 11.99 4.85
CA TRP A 81 -0.87 11.80 3.84
C TRP A 81 -0.55 10.67 2.85
N PHE A 82 0.72 10.51 2.45
CA PHE A 82 1.16 9.37 1.65
C PHE A 82 0.97 8.04 2.40
N CYS A 83 1.27 7.98 3.68
CA CYS A 83 1.05 6.80 4.51
C CYS A 83 -0.45 6.46 4.59
N LEU A 84 -1.31 7.45 4.84
CA LEU A 84 -2.77 7.25 4.87
C LEU A 84 -3.33 6.80 3.52
N ALA A 85 -2.87 7.39 2.42
CA ALA A 85 -3.22 6.97 1.07
C ALA A 85 -2.74 5.56 0.72
N SER A 86 -1.68 5.08 1.39
CA SER A 86 -1.18 3.72 1.23
C SER A 86 -2.06 2.67 1.90
N PHE A 87 -2.73 3.04 3.01
CA PHE A 87 -3.71 2.18 3.70
C PHE A 87 -5.08 2.18 3.04
N ASP A 88 -5.58 3.35 2.62
CA ASP A 88 -6.90 3.51 2.01
C ASP A 88 -6.79 4.07 0.57
N PRO A 89 -7.07 3.26 -0.48
CA PRO A 89 -7.06 3.72 -1.87
C PRO A 89 -8.07 4.83 -2.21
N THR A 90 -9.07 5.03 -1.34
CA THR A 90 -10.09 6.08 -1.47
C THR A 90 -9.77 7.32 -0.64
N PHE A 91 -8.63 7.33 0.06
CA PHE A 91 -8.22 8.40 0.94
C PHE A 91 -8.20 9.77 0.23
N ARG A 92 -8.82 10.73 0.90
CA ARG A 92 -8.69 12.16 0.64
C ARG A 92 -8.61 12.88 1.99
N PRO A 93 -7.72 13.87 2.15
CA PRO A 93 -7.65 14.63 3.39
C PRO A 93 -8.97 15.39 3.59
N ARG A 94 -9.71 15.03 4.64
CA ARG A 94 -10.98 15.66 5.03
C ARG A 94 -11.07 15.76 6.55
N GLY A 95 -11.95 16.64 7.05
CA GLY A 95 -12.22 16.80 8.48
C GLY A 95 -10.95 17.03 9.30
N ALA A 96 -10.80 16.27 10.39
CA ALA A 96 -9.66 16.39 11.31
C ALA A 96 -8.30 16.15 10.64
N VAL A 97 -8.22 15.24 9.65
CA VAL A 97 -6.96 14.94 8.94
C VAL A 97 -6.51 16.12 8.08
N LEU A 98 -7.45 16.79 7.41
CA LEU A 98 -7.14 18.00 6.66
C LEU A 98 -6.77 19.15 7.60
N ALA A 99 -7.52 19.33 8.69
CA ALA A 99 -7.24 20.37 9.68
C ALA A 99 -5.85 20.22 10.30
N ALA A 100 -5.45 19.00 10.70
CA ALA A 100 -4.12 18.73 11.23
C ALA A 100 -3.01 18.98 10.20
N GLY A 101 -3.23 18.61 8.94
CA GLY A 101 -2.26 18.89 7.88
C GLY A 101 -2.13 20.38 7.56
N LEU A 102 -3.23 21.13 7.53
CA LEU A 102 -3.20 22.58 7.36
C LEU A 102 -2.53 23.28 8.55
N LEU A 103 -2.80 22.81 9.78
CA LEU A 103 -2.13 23.29 10.98
C LEU A 103 -0.62 23.05 10.89
N TRP A 104 -0.18 21.85 10.47
CA TRP A 104 1.24 21.57 10.24
C TRP A 104 1.86 22.58 9.27
N LEU A 105 1.24 22.77 8.10
CA LEU A 105 1.74 23.68 7.07
C LEU A 105 1.83 25.11 7.58
N ALA A 106 0.82 25.58 8.32
CA ALA A 106 0.82 26.93 8.90
C ALA A 106 1.93 27.11 9.94
N VAL A 107 2.07 26.17 10.87
CA VAL A 107 3.11 26.23 11.91
C VAL A 107 4.50 26.10 11.28
N ALA A 108 4.71 25.19 10.32
CA ALA A 108 6.00 25.01 9.64
C ALA A 108 6.39 26.23 8.79
N SER A 109 5.41 26.92 8.20
CA SER A 109 5.62 28.18 7.48
C SER A 109 6.02 29.31 8.44
N ALA A 110 5.33 29.41 9.59
CA ALA A 110 5.61 30.40 10.61
C ALA A 110 6.99 30.21 11.25
N ASP A 111 7.32 28.97 11.59
CA ASP A 111 8.60 28.55 12.19
C ASP A 111 9.80 28.92 11.30
N ARG A 112 9.60 28.93 9.98
CA ARG A 112 10.62 29.26 8.97
C ARG A 112 10.56 30.71 8.47
N GLY A 113 9.85 31.58 9.18
CA GLY A 113 9.84 33.02 8.92
C GLY A 113 8.96 33.47 7.74
N LEU A 114 8.18 32.58 7.12
CA LEU A 114 7.29 32.94 5.99
C LEU A 114 6.16 33.90 6.41
N LEU A 115 5.75 33.86 7.68
CA LEU A 115 4.74 34.75 8.26
C LEU A 115 5.35 35.98 8.97
N GLY A 116 6.63 36.24 8.73
CA GLY A 116 7.38 37.36 9.30
C GLY A 116 8.26 36.97 10.49
N PRO A 117 9.26 37.81 10.82
CA PRO A 117 10.31 37.50 11.80
C PRO A 117 9.80 37.46 13.24
N ALA A 118 8.59 37.99 13.49
CA ALA A 118 7.99 37.99 14.83
C ALA A 118 7.61 36.59 15.33
N LEU A 119 7.42 35.61 14.44
CA LEU A 119 7.01 34.24 14.76
C LEU A 119 8.16 33.22 14.61
N GLU A 120 9.23 33.61 13.93
CA GLU A 120 10.41 32.79 13.71
C GLU A 120 11.03 32.38 15.06
N SER A 121 11.35 31.10 15.23
CA SER A 121 12.09 30.55 16.39
C SER A 121 11.47 30.73 17.79
N ARG A 122 10.20 31.13 17.92
CA ARG A 122 9.48 31.23 19.23
C ARG A 122 9.03 29.88 19.82
N GLY A 123 9.81 28.82 19.64
CA GLY A 123 9.46 27.47 20.12
C GLY A 123 8.37 26.76 19.32
N LEU A 124 8.01 27.27 18.13
CA LEU A 124 7.07 26.61 17.21
C LEU A 124 7.55 25.21 16.77
N SER A 125 8.86 25.01 16.74
CA SER A 125 9.49 23.71 16.46
C SER A 125 9.05 22.63 17.46
N TRP A 126 8.84 22.96 18.74
CA TRP A 126 8.28 22.02 19.73
C TRP A 126 6.83 21.63 19.42
N ILE A 127 6.05 22.56 18.88
CA ILE A 127 4.67 22.29 18.43
C ILE A 127 4.70 21.33 17.24
N LEU A 128 5.64 21.49 16.30
CA LEU A 128 5.83 20.58 15.17
C LEU A 128 6.22 19.17 15.64
N ILE A 129 7.16 19.04 16.59
CA ILE A 129 7.53 17.75 17.16
C ILE A 129 6.31 17.07 17.80
N ALA A 130 5.55 17.79 18.64
CA ALA A 130 4.37 17.25 19.30
C ALA A 130 3.29 16.81 18.29
N LEU A 131 3.01 17.63 17.27
CA LEU A 131 2.07 17.31 16.20
C LEU A 131 2.55 16.09 15.39
N GLY A 132 3.86 15.95 15.20
CA GLY A 132 4.49 14.89 14.40
C GLY A 132 4.40 13.55 15.11
N LEU A 133 4.70 13.55 16.41
CA LEU A 133 4.49 12.39 17.28
C LEU A 133 3.01 11.99 17.33
N ALA A 134 2.08 12.95 17.37
CA ALA A 134 0.65 12.64 17.31
C ALA A 134 0.24 12.01 15.96
N MET A 135 0.78 12.51 14.83
CA MET A 135 0.54 11.95 13.50
C MET A 135 1.09 10.52 13.37
N ILE A 136 2.28 10.26 13.92
CA ILE A 136 2.89 8.92 13.97
C ILE A 136 2.08 7.99 14.88
N GLY A 137 1.68 8.47 16.06
CA GLY A 137 0.81 7.74 16.98
C GLY A 137 -0.52 7.35 16.34
N TYR A 138 -1.11 8.25 15.54
CA TYR A 138 -2.30 7.95 14.75
C TYR A 138 -2.05 6.86 13.70
N LEU A 139 -0.93 6.91 12.97
CA LEU A 139 -0.56 5.85 12.02
C LEU A 139 -0.35 4.51 12.72
N PHE A 140 0.28 4.50 13.89
CA PHE A 140 0.49 3.29 14.68
C PHE A 140 -0.84 2.71 15.17
N TRP A 141 -1.72 3.55 15.71
CA TRP A 141 -3.07 3.14 16.12
C TRP A 141 -3.86 2.55 14.94
N LEU A 142 -3.78 3.18 13.77
CA LEU A 142 -4.39 2.66 12.55
C LEU A 142 -3.83 1.28 12.19
N LEU A 143 -2.50 1.11 12.26
CA LEU A 143 -1.82 -0.15 11.96
C LEU A 143 -2.24 -1.28 12.92
N VAL A 144 -2.35 -1.00 14.22
CA VAL A 144 -2.78 -1.98 15.22
C VAL A 144 -4.25 -2.34 15.08
N ARG A 145 -5.13 -1.34 14.86
CA ARG A 145 -6.57 -1.57 14.68
C ARG A 145 -6.85 -2.45 13.46
N ASP A 146 -6.14 -2.20 12.37
CA ASP A 146 -6.34 -2.88 11.09
C ASP A 146 -5.66 -4.27 11.03
N HIS A 147 -4.91 -4.68 12.08
CA HIS A 147 -4.24 -5.98 12.19
C HIS A 147 -5.19 -7.14 12.54
N SER A 148 -6.39 -6.84 13.06
CA SER A 148 -7.28 -7.81 13.71
C SER A 148 -8.12 -8.70 12.78
N GLY A 149 -7.93 -8.68 11.44
CA GLY A 149 -8.84 -9.41 10.56
C GLY A 149 -8.38 -9.86 9.18
N ASP A 150 -7.07 -9.82 8.84
CA ASP A 150 -6.67 -10.19 7.47
C ASP A 150 -5.39 -11.03 7.44
N LEU A 151 -5.56 -12.30 7.04
CA LEU A 151 -4.51 -13.20 6.60
C LEU A 151 -3.87 -12.64 5.33
N VAL A 152 -2.90 -11.76 5.53
CA VAL A 152 -1.75 -11.47 4.68
C VAL A 152 -2.01 -11.53 3.16
N ASP A 153 -2.33 -10.38 2.58
CA ASP A 153 -1.96 -10.10 1.19
C ASP A 153 -0.49 -9.67 1.14
N GLU A 154 0.35 -10.35 0.36
CA GLU A 154 1.75 -9.97 0.04
C GLU A 154 1.89 -8.47 -0.29
N ARG A 155 0.91 -7.92 -1.01
CA ARG A 155 0.84 -6.50 -1.39
C ARG A 155 0.60 -5.57 -0.19
N ARG A 156 -0.17 -6.01 0.81
CA ARG A 156 -0.44 -5.25 2.03
C ARG A 156 0.79 -5.23 2.94
N ARG A 157 1.49 -6.37 3.06
CA ARG A 157 2.78 -6.43 3.78
C ARG A 157 3.81 -5.43 3.22
N ALA A 158 3.94 -5.35 1.90
CA ALA A 158 4.86 -4.41 1.27
C ALA A 158 4.53 -2.94 1.58
N ARG A 159 3.23 -2.56 1.53
CA ARG A 159 2.79 -1.20 1.87
C ARG A 159 3.00 -0.87 3.35
N VAL A 160 2.66 -1.79 4.24
CA VAL A 160 2.89 -1.65 5.68
C VAL A 160 4.37 -1.45 5.97
N LEU A 161 5.25 -2.24 5.34
CA LEU A 161 6.69 -2.12 5.52
C LEU A 161 7.20 -0.73 5.10
N VAL A 162 6.76 -0.21 3.94
CA VAL A 162 7.11 1.16 3.50
C VAL A 162 6.69 2.20 4.54
N VAL A 163 5.45 2.10 5.04
CA VAL A 163 4.93 3.05 6.03
C VAL A 163 5.68 2.96 7.35
N VAL A 164 5.95 1.75 7.84
CA VAL A 164 6.70 1.54 9.09
C VAL A 164 8.12 2.10 8.99
N LEU A 165 8.81 1.88 7.86
CA LEU A 165 10.15 2.43 7.65
C LEU A 165 10.14 3.96 7.60
N LEU A 166 9.20 4.55 6.85
CA LEU A 166 9.08 6.01 6.72
C LEU A 166 8.68 6.70 8.03
N ALA A 167 7.63 6.19 8.69
CA ALA A 167 7.16 6.73 9.95
C ALA A 167 8.16 6.46 11.08
N GLY A 168 8.83 5.32 11.05
CA GLY A 168 9.89 4.97 12.01
C GLY A 168 11.11 5.88 11.87
N GLN A 169 11.55 6.18 10.64
CA GLN A 169 12.63 7.13 10.40
C GLN A 169 12.26 8.54 10.89
N LEU A 170 11.08 9.05 10.52
CA LEU A 170 10.62 10.36 10.99
C LEU A 170 10.46 10.40 12.53
N GLY A 171 9.97 9.31 13.12
CA GLY A 171 9.83 9.20 14.58
C GLY A 171 11.16 9.16 15.31
N ALA A 172 12.18 8.52 14.72
CA ALA A 172 13.54 8.55 15.25
C ALA A 172 14.13 9.96 15.21
N ASP A 173 13.91 10.70 14.12
CA ASP A 173 14.35 12.10 14.01
C ASP A 173 13.71 12.97 15.11
N PHE A 174 12.38 12.89 15.29
CA PHE A 174 11.71 13.63 16.37
C PHE A 174 12.15 13.21 17.77
N LEU A 175 12.46 11.92 17.99
CA LEU A 175 12.95 11.44 19.27
C LEU A 175 14.34 11.97 19.58
N VAL A 176 15.21 12.04 18.56
CA VAL A 176 16.53 12.67 18.68
C VAL A 176 16.39 14.15 19.01
N ASP A 177 15.54 14.89 18.29
CA ASP A 177 15.30 16.31 18.57
C ASP A 177 14.77 16.53 20.00
N LEU A 178 13.89 15.65 20.47
CA LEU A 178 13.32 15.70 21.82
C LEU A 178 14.35 15.41 22.92
N VAL A 179 15.24 14.43 22.72
CA VAL A 179 16.18 13.95 23.75
C VAL A 179 17.50 14.73 23.73
N MET A 180 18.04 14.98 22.55
CA MET A 180 19.36 15.59 22.35
C MET A 180 19.28 17.11 22.11
N GLY A 181 18.10 17.63 21.79
CA GLY A 181 17.86 19.02 21.43
C GLY A 181 18.00 19.28 19.93
N MET A 182 17.27 20.28 19.44
CA MET A 182 17.13 20.57 17.99
C MET A 182 18.42 21.04 17.31
N ASP A 183 19.37 21.57 18.07
CA ASP A 183 20.67 22.00 17.56
C ASP A 183 21.68 20.84 17.47
N TRP A 184 21.31 19.64 17.93
CA TRP A 184 22.17 18.47 17.89
C TRP A 184 22.27 17.90 16.47
N ASN A 185 23.34 18.28 15.76
CA ASN A 185 23.59 17.78 14.41
C ASN A 185 25.07 17.44 14.19
N PRO A 186 25.60 16.39 14.86
CA PRO A 186 26.97 15.97 14.64
C PRO A 186 27.15 15.38 13.25
N ARG A 187 28.33 15.58 12.66
CA ARG A 187 28.61 15.19 11.26
C ARG A 187 28.25 13.73 10.94
N GLY A 188 28.54 12.81 11.86
CA GLY A 188 28.24 11.39 11.68
C GLY A 188 26.74 11.10 11.61
N PHE A 189 25.92 11.84 12.36
CA PHE A 189 24.46 11.68 12.35
C PHE A 189 23.87 12.18 11.03
N THR A 190 24.31 13.34 10.53
CA THR A 190 23.86 13.88 9.23
C THR A 190 24.14 12.90 8.09
N ILE A 191 25.36 12.34 8.05
CA ILE A 191 25.77 11.37 7.02
C ILE A 191 24.95 10.09 7.14
N LEU A 192 24.75 9.58 8.36
CA LEU A 192 23.93 8.40 8.61
C LEU A 192 22.49 8.62 8.12
N GLN A 193 21.87 9.74 8.46
CA GLN A 193 20.49 10.08 8.07
C GLN A 193 20.35 10.15 6.53
N ASN A 194 21.29 10.82 5.85
CA ASN A 194 21.33 10.88 4.38
C ASN A 194 21.51 9.49 3.76
N THR A 195 22.37 8.65 4.36
CA THR A 195 22.63 7.27 3.89
C THR A 195 21.39 6.39 4.06
N VAL A 196 20.70 6.47 5.20
CA VAL A 196 19.45 5.74 5.44
C VAL A 196 18.38 6.15 4.43
N LEU A 197 18.24 7.44 4.15
CA LEU A 197 17.26 7.94 3.17
C LEU A 197 17.59 7.48 1.73
N LEU A 198 18.88 7.46 1.35
CA LEU A 198 19.32 6.87 0.09
C LEU A 198 19.01 5.37 0.03
N ALA A 199 19.35 4.62 1.08
CA ALA A 199 19.12 3.18 1.15
C ALA A 199 17.63 2.85 1.04
N PHE A 200 16.76 3.61 1.73
CA PHE A 200 15.31 3.51 1.61
C PHE A 200 14.85 3.79 0.17
N SER A 201 15.35 4.86 -0.44
CA SER A 201 14.98 5.26 -1.82
C SER A 201 15.40 4.21 -2.84
N ALA A 202 16.60 3.63 -2.69
CA ALA A 202 17.10 2.54 -3.52
C ALA A 202 16.30 1.25 -3.30
N TRP A 203 16.02 0.88 -2.05
CA TRP A 203 15.18 -0.26 -1.72
C TRP A 203 13.78 -0.13 -2.33
N LEU A 204 13.16 1.05 -2.21
CA LEU A 204 11.87 1.34 -2.80
C LEU A 204 11.93 1.28 -4.33
N ALA A 205 13.01 1.81 -4.94
CA ALA A 205 13.22 1.72 -6.37
C ALA A 205 13.31 0.26 -6.86
N LEU A 206 14.06 -0.59 -6.16
CA LEU A 206 14.18 -2.02 -6.49
C LEU A 206 12.85 -2.78 -6.33
N ARG A 207 11.95 -2.31 -5.47
CA ARG A 207 10.61 -2.88 -5.29
C ARG A 207 9.61 -2.40 -6.33
N LEU A 208 9.76 -1.18 -6.83
CA LEU A 208 8.83 -0.54 -7.76
C LEU A 208 9.22 -0.68 -9.22
N LEU A 209 10.53 -0.67 -9.52
CA LEU A 209 11.04 -1.01 -10.83
C LEU A 209 10.87 -2.52 -11.01
N PRO A 210 10.08 -2.98 -11.98
CA PRO A 210 10.17 -4.37 -12.37
C PRO A 210 11.60 -4.58 -12.84
N VAL A 211 12.43 -5.28 -12.05
CA VAL A 211 13.65 -5.86 -12.59
C VAL A 211 13.14 -6.67 -13.77
N PRO A 212 13.53 -6.36 -15.02
CA PRO A 212 13.32 -7.29 -16.10
C PRO A 212 14.12 -8.49 -15.63
N VAL A 213 13.44 -9.52 -15.11
CA VAL A 213 14.02 -10.85 -15.06
C VAL A 213 14.45 -11.03 -16.52
N PRO A 214 15.77 -11.09 -16.82
CA PRO A 214 16.20 -11.33 -18.19
C PRO A 214 15.39 -12.55 -18.58
N ALA A 215 14.52 -12.38 -19.58
CA ALA A 215 13.52 -13.37 -19.92
C ALA A 215 14.30 -14.68 -20.00
N SER A 216 14.17 -15.52 -18.97
CA SER A 216 14.94 -16.75 -18.85
C SER A 216 14.71 -17.42 -20.17
N ALA A 217 15.80 -17.47 -20.97
CA ALA A 217 15.78 -17.51 -22.43
C ALA A 217 14.48 -18.13 -22.88
N ALA A 218 13.58 -17.30 -23.42
CA ALA A 218 12.22 -17.67 -23.80
C ALA A 218 12.19 -19.17 -24.10
N ALA A 219 11.76 -19.97 -23.12
CA ALA A 219 11.60 -21.39 -23.35
C ALA A 219 10.72 -21.42 -24.59
N PRO A 220 11.18 -22.08 -25.68
CA PRO A 220 10.65 -21.86 -27.01
C PRO A 220 9.15 -21.83 -26.90
N ALA A 221 8.54 -20.75 -27.39
CA ALA A 221 7.10 -20.61 -27.38
C ALA A 221 6.58 -21.84 -28.12
N ILE A 222 6.16 -22.85 -27.35
CA ILE A 222 5.51 -24.03 -27.88
C ILE A 222 4.28 -23.41 -28.53
N PRO A 223 4.15 -23.47 -29.88
CA PRO A 223 2.93 -23.03 -30.52
C PRO A 223 1.79 -23.72 -29.80
N PRO A 224 0.66 -23.06 -29.50
CA PRO A 224 -0.44 -23.72 -28.82
C PRO A 224 -0.81 -24.95 -29.65
N ALA A 225 -0.38 -26.12 -29.19
CA ALA A 225 -0.85 -27.38 -29.71
C ALA A 225 -2.35 -27.31 -29.50
N GLN A 226 -3.12 -27.41 -30.58
CA GLN A 226 -4.56 -27.15 -30.61
C GLN A 226 -5.40 -28.14 -29.76
N GLY A 227 -4.77 -28.85 -28.80
CA GLY A 227 -5.39 -29.64 -27.73
C GLY A 227 -4.99 -29.24 -26.30
N GLY A 228 -4.09 -28.26 -26.10
CA GLY A 228 -3.65 -27.83 -24.75
C GLY A 228 -4.68 -27.01 -23.98
N GLU A 229 -5.41 -26.13 -24.69
CA GLU A 229 -6.42 -25.25 -24.07
C GLU A 229 -7.65 -26.03 -23.59
N ALA A 230 -8.13 -26.99 -24.38
CA ALA A 230 -9.22 -27.88 -23.99
C ALA A 230 -8.88 -28.68 -22.72
N ARG A 231 -7.64 -29.19 -22.65
CA ARG A 231 -7.14 -29.92 -21.47
C ARG A 231 -7.06 -29.04 -20.22
N LEU A 232 -6.66 -27.78 -20.37
CA LEU A 232 -6.62 -26.82 -19.25
C LEU A 232 -8.02 -26.48 -18.75
N THR A 233 -8.97 -26.25 -19.65
CA THR A 233 -10.37 -25.98 -19.28
C THR A 233 -10.99 -27.19 -18.58
N GLU A 234 -10.72 -28.40 -19.07
CA GLU A 234 -11.19 -29.63 -18.44
C GLU A 234 -10.57 -29.84 -17.04
N ARG A 235 -9.27 -29.54 -16.89
CA ARG A 235 -8.61 -29.60 -15.58
C ARG A 235 -9.18 -28.57 -14.61
N LEU A 236 -9.42 -27.34 -15.07
CA LEU A 236 -10.08 -26.30 -14.28
C LEU A 236 -11.46 -26.77 -13.80
N ARG A 237 -12.26 -27.32 -14.72
CA ARG A 237 -13.58 -27.88 -14.39
C ARG A 237 -13.47 -28.95 -13.31
N THR A 238 -12.55 -29.91 -13.48
CA THR A 238 -12.29 -30.96 -12.49
C THR A 238 -11.96 -30.38 -11.11
N LEU A 239 -11.02 -29.43 -11.03
CA LEU A 239 -10.61 -28.83 -9.75
C LEU A 239 -11.78 -28.13 -9.04
N VAL A 240 -12.65 -27.47 -9.80
CA VAL A 240 -13.67 -26.59 -9.25
C VAL A 240 -14.98 -27.32 -8.97
N GLU A 241 -15.41 -28.22 -9.85
CA GLU A 241 -16.69 -28.91 -9.77
C GLU A 241 -16.59 -30.26 -9.06
N ILE A 242 -15.51 -30.99 -9.29
CA ILE A 242 -15.32 -32.35 -8.73
C ILE A 242 -14.52 -32.27 -7.43
N GLU A 243 -13.30 -31.73 -7.49
CA GLU A 243 -12.42 -31.66 -6.32
C GLU A 243 -12.82 -30.54 -5.34
N LYS A 244 -13.67 -29.60 -5.78
CA LYS A 244 -14.16 -28.45 -5.00
C LYS A 244 -13.05 -27.73 -4.22
N VAL A 245 -11.88 -27.54 -4.83
CA VAL A 245 -10.71 -26.92 -4.18
C VAL A 245 -11.00 -25.53 -3.61
N HIS A 246 -12.03 -24.86 -4.13
CA HIS A 246 -12.48 -23.56 -3.63
C HIS A 246 -12.99 -23.57 -2.19
N LEU A 247 -13.33 -24.73 -1.63
CA LEU A 247 -13.74 -24.88 -0.23
C LEU A 247 -12.55 -24.92 0.75
N GLU A 248 -11.32 -25.05 0.24
CA GLU A 248 -10.13 -25.00 1.09
C GLU A 248 -9.80 -23.53 1.44
N PRO A 249 -9.83 -23.13 2.73
CA PRO A 249 -9.65 -21.74 3.12
C PRO A 249 -8.26 -21.21 2.78
N ASP A 250 -7.23 -22.05 2.88
CA ASP A 250 -5.82 -21.69 2.71
C ASP A 250 -5.30 -21.86 1.28
N LEU A 251 -6.17 -22.10 0.29
CA LEU A 251 -5.76 -22.31 -1.10
C LEU A 251 -5.03 -21.09 -1.68
N THR A 252 -3.73 -21.25 -1.96
CA THR A 252 -2.92 -20.22 -2.62
C THR A 252 -2.97 -20.34 -4.14
N PHE A 253 -2.60 -19.26 -4.84
CA PHE A 253 -2.50 -19.29 -6.30
C PHE A 253 -1.42 -20.26 -6.79
N ALA A 254 -0.29 -20.35 -6.09
CA ALA A 254 0.79 -21.27 -6.43
C ALA A 254 0.33 -22.73 -6.31
N ASP A 255 -0.41 -23.06 -5.25
CA ASP A 255 -0.98 -24.40 -5.07
C ASP A 255 -2.02 -24.72 -6.15
N PHE A 256 -2.87 -23.75 -6.50
CA PHE A 256 -3.84 -23.90 -7.57
C PHE A 256 -3.17 -24.14 -8.93
N ALA A 257 -2.12 -23.37 -9.27
CA ALA A 257 -1.37 -23.55 -10.50
C ALA A 257 -0.65 -24.92 -10.56
N ARG A 258 -0.10 -25.36 -9.42
CA ARG A 258 0.48 -26.70 -9.29
C ARG A 258 -0.56 -27.80 -9.54
N ARG A 259 -1.78 -27.67 -8.99
CA ARG A 259 -2.88 -28.63 -9.21
C ARG A 259 -3.44 -28.60 -10.64
N MET A 260 -3.39 -27.43 -11.28
CA MET A 260 -3.69 -27.26 -12.70
C MET A 260 -2.66 -27.94 -13.61
N GLY A 261 -1.46 -28.25 -13.09
CA GLY A 261 -0.37 -28.85 -13.87
C GLY A 261 0.16 -27.92 -14.96
N ALA A 262 0.08 -26.60 -14.73
CA ALA A 262 0.40 -25.59 -15.74
C ALA A 262 1.20 -24.41 -15.14
N PRO A 263 2.02 -23.72 -15.95
CA PRO A 263 2.73 -22.53 -15.49
C PRO A 263 1.76 -21.44 -14.97
N GLU A 264 2.14 -20.75 -13.90
CA GLU A 264 1.36 -19.68 -13.29
C GLU A 264 0.88 -18.62 -14.29
N ARG A 265 1.73 -18.26 -15.26
CA ARG A 265 1.38 -17.30 -16.31
C ARG A 265 0.19 -17.77 -17.15
N THR A 266 0.17 -19.04 -17.55
CA THR A 266 -0.90 -19.65 -18.35
C THR A 266 -2.21 -19.69 -17.56
N VAL A 267 -2.15 -20.09 -16.29
CA VAL A 267 -3.33 -20.13 -15.41
C VAL A 267 -3.89 -18.72 -15.18
N ARG A 268 -3.02 -17.72 -15.02
CA ARG A 268 -3.43 -16.32 -14.88
C ARG A 268 -4.08 -15.77 -16.15
N GLN A 269 -3.56 -16.12 -17.33
CA GLN A 269 -4.18 -15.76 -18.60
C GLN A 269 -5.56 -16.40 -18.76
N LEU A 270 -5.73 -17.66 -18.39
CA LEU A 270 -7.01 -18.36 -18.40
C LEU A 270 -8.04 -17.62 -17.52
N ILE A 271 -7.67 -17.28 -16.28
CA ILE A 271 -8.56 -16.57 -15.34
C ILE A 271 -8.94 -15.18 -15.86
N ASN A 272 -7.96 -14.40 -16.33
CA ASN A 272 -8.21 -13.01 -16.71
C ASN A 272 -8.93 -12.87 -18.05
N HIS A 273 -8.56 -13.66 -19.06
CA HIS A 273 -9.06 -13.49 -20.43
C HIS A 273 -10.25 -14.38 -20.77
N ARG A 274 -10.35 -15.59 -20.20
CA ARG A 274 -11.45 -16.52 -20.51
C ARG A 274 -12.56 -16.49 -19.47
N LEU A 275 -12.20 -16.44 -18.19
CA LEU A 275 -13.20 -16.43 -17.11
C LEU A 275 -13.66 -15.01 -16.74
N GLY A 276 -12.99 -13.98 -17.25
CA GLY A 276 -13.39 -12.58 -17.05
C GLY A 276 -13.19 -12.06 -15.63
N HIS A 277 -12.31 -12.69 -14.85
CA HIS A 277 -12.00 -12.24 -13.49
C HIS A 277 -10.67 -11.47 -13.45
N ASP A 278 -10.68 -10.29 -12.83
CA ASP A 278 -9.48 -9.43 -12.77
C ASP A 278 -8.28 -10.10 -12.05
N HIS A 279 -8.55 -11.01 -11.12
CA HIS A 279 -7.55 -11.75 -10.37
C HIS A 279 -8.09 -13.05 -9.77
N PHE A 280 -7.18 -13.98 -9.44
CA PHE A 280 -7.51 -15.31 -8.86
C PHE A 280 -8.44 -15.23 -7.64
N ARG A 281 -8.21 -14.29 -6.71
CA ARG A 281 -9.10 -14.12 -5.54
C ARG A 281 -10.55 -13.78 -5.94
N ALA A 282 -10.78 -13.03 -7.03
CA ALA A 282 -12.12 -12.69 -7.47
C ALA A 282 -12.83 -13.92 -8.04
N PHE A 283 -12.12 -14.71 -8.85
CA PHE A 283 -12.59 -16.00 -9.33
C PHE A 283 -12.95 -16.95 -8.17
N LEU A 284 -12.04 -17.10 -7.20
CA LEU A 284 -12.24 -17.97 -6.04
C LEU A 284 -13.45 -17.53 -5.22
N ASN A 285 -13.57 -16.24 -4.92
CA ASN A 285 -14.70 -15.69 -4.19
C ASN A 285 -16.03 -15.89 -4.93
N ALA A 286 -16.06 -15.75 -6.26
CA ALA A 286 -17.26 -16.02 -7.04
C ALA A 286 -17.73 -17.47 -6.90
N ARG A 287 -16.81 -18.45 -6.92
CA ARG A 287 -17.15 -19.87 -6.70
C ARG A 287 -17.59 -20.15 -5.25
N ARG A 288 -16.90 -19.56 -4.26
CA ARG A 288 -17.28 -19.68 -2.84
C ARG A 288 -18.65 -19.07 -2.55
N VAL A 289 -18.98 -17.92 -3.15
CA VAL A 289 -20.31 -17.30 -3.02
C VAL A 289 -21.37 -18.16 -3.69
N ALA A 290 -21.08 -18.77 -4.84
CA ALA A 290 -22.01 -19.70 -5.48
C ALA A 290 -22.34 -20.91 -4.58
N GLU A 291 -21.34 -21.50 -3.91
CA GLU A 291 -21.59 -22.57 -2.92
C GLU A 291 -22.37 -22.05 -1.71
N ALA A 292 -22.03 -20.85 -1.21
CA ALA A 292 -22.77 -20.25 -0.11
C ALA A 292 -24.25 -20.04 -0.44
N LYS A 293 -24.58 -19.61 -1.66
CA LYS A 293 -25.97 -19.50 -2.12
C LYS A 293 -26.67 -20.85 -2.12
N ARG A 294 -25.99 -21.90 -2.57
CA ARG A 294 -26.52 -23.27 -2.55
C ARG A 294 -26.83 -23.72 -1.11
N LEU A 295 -25.93 -23.45 -0.16
CA LEU A 295 -26.13 -23.77 1.25
C LEU A 295 -27.21 -22.90 1.92
N LEU A 296 -27.34 -21.63 1.54
CA LEU A 296 -28.36 -20.73 2.06
C LEU A 296 -29.76 -21.06 1.55
N ALA A 297 -29.87 -21.63 0.35
CA ALA A 297 -31.13 -22.04 -0.25
C ALA A 297 -31.58 -23.45 0.19
N ASP A 298 -30.73 -24.21 0.88
CA ASP A 298 -31.04 -25.55 1.37
C ASP A 298 -31.95 -25.48 2.62
N PRO A 299 -33.20 -25.97 2.55
CA PRO A 299 -34.13 -25.95 3.69
C PRO A 299 -33.60 -26.69 4.92
N ALA A 300 -32.78 -27.73 4.73
CA ALA A 300 -32.19 -28.48 5.84
C ALA A 300 -31.15 -27.66 6.62
N ARG A 301 -30.59 -26.62 5.99
CA ARG A 301 -29.56 -25.73 6.55
C ARG A 301 -30.14 -24.39 7.03
N ALA A 302 -31.46 -24.20 7.00
CA ALA A 302 -32.10 -22.92 7.31
C ALA A 302 -31.78 -22.38 8.73
N GLY A 303 -31.59 -23.28 9.70
CA GLY A 303 -31.24 -22.96 11.09
C GLY A 303 -29.76 -22.60 11.32
N ASP A 304 -28.89 -22.79 10.33
CA ASP A 304 -27.45 -22.63 10.53
C ASP A 304 -27.03 -21.18 10.68
N LYS A 305 -26.10 -20.94 11.61
CA LYS A 305 -25.47 -19.62 11.74
C LYS A 305 -24.72 -19.27 10.45
N LEU A 306 -24.78 -18.00 10.02
CA LEU A 306 -24.08 -17.53 8.82
C LEU A 306 -22.57 -17.80 8.84
N ILE A 307 -21.94 -17.83 10.02
CA ILE A 307 -20.53 -18.20 10.15
C ILE A 307 -20.27 -19.67 9.78
N ALA A 308 -21.18 -20.59 10.08
CA ALA A 308 -21.05 -21.99 9.67
C ALA A 308 -21.14 -22.11 8.14
N ILE A 309 -22.10 -21.42 7.53
CA ILE A 309 -22.22 -21.34 6.06
C ILE A 309 -20.96 -20.75 5.43
N ALA A 310 -20.40 -19.68 6.03
CA ALA A 310 -19.17 -19.06 5.55
C ALA A 310 -17.99 -20.04 5.56
N LEU A 311 -17.79 -20.76 6.66
CA LEU A 311 -16.72 -21.76 6.81
C LEU A 311 -16.90 -22.92 5.83
N ASP A 312 -18.11 -23.45 5.71
CA ASP A 312 -18.43 -24.54 4.79
C ASP A 312 -18.30 -24.13 3.31
N SER A 313 -18.41 -22.84 3.03
CA SER A 313 -18.19 -22.27 1.69
C SER A 313 -16.72 -21.91 1.42
N GLY A 314 -15.80 -22.25 2.34
CA GLY A 314 -14.36 -22.04 2.20
C GLY A 314 -13.84 -20.65 2.60
N PHE A 315 -14.64 -19.82 3.27
CA PHE A 315 -14.14 -18.57 3.85
C PHE A 315 -13.50 -18.83 5.21
N SER A 316 -12.42 -18.12 5.53
CA SER A 316 -11.75 -18.21 6.83
C SER A 316 -12.39 -17.33 7.92
N SER A 317 -13.28 -16.40 7.55
CA SER A 317 -13.97 -15.53 8.52
C SER A 317 -15.30 -14.98 8.01
N LEU A 318 -16.19 -14.61 8.94
CA LEU A 318 -17.47 -13.95 8.64
C LEU A 318 -17.29 -12.62 7.89
N ALA A 319 -16.26 -11.85 8.25
CA ALA A 319 -15.99 -10.55 7.65
C ALA A 319 -15.57 -10.68 6.18
N SER A 320 -14.72 -11.67 5.84
CA SER A 320 -14.37 -11.96 4.45
C SER A 320 -15.57 -12.43 3.62
N PHE A 321 -16.43 -13.26 4.22
CA PHE A 321 -17.63 -13.78 3.61
C PHE A 321 -18.62 -12.66 3.28
N ASN A 322 -18.97 -11.81 4.25
CA ASN A 322 -19.93 -10.72 4.05
C ASN A 322 -19.49 -9.76 2.96
N ARG A 323 -18.20 -9.36 2.94
CA ARG A 323 -17.64 -8.48 1.91
C ARG A 323 -17.73 -9.13 0.51
N ALA A 324 -17.33 -10.39 0.40
CA ALA A 324 -17.34 -11.10 -0.88
C ALA A 324 -18.78 -11.34 -1.39
N PHE A 325 -19.69 -11.76 -0.51
CA PHE A 325 -21.08 -12.02 -0.86
C PHE A 325 -21.77 -10.74 -1.33
N GLN A 326 -21.60 -9.62 -0.62
CA GLN A 326 -22.17 -8.34 -1.02
C GLN A 326 -21.57 -7.82 -2.33
N ALA A 327 -20.27 -8.03 -2.57
CA ALA A 327 -19.63 -7.61 -3.82
C ALA A 327 -20.12 -8.40 -5.04
N VAL A 328 -20.46 -9.69 -4.86
CA VAL A 328 -20.94 -10.56 -5.95
C VAL A 328 -22.45 -10.44 -6.17
N GLU A 329 -23.25 -10.44 -5.10
CA GLU A 329 -24.72 -10.48 -5.16
C GLU A 329 -25.40 -9.12 -4.98
N GLY A 330 -24.66 -8.08 -4.59
CA GLY A 330 -25.21 -6.74 -4.33
C GLY A 330 -25.99 -6.59 -3.01
N GLN A 331 -26.24 -7.68 -2.30
CA GLN A 331 -26.96 -7.71 -1.02
C GLN A 331 -26.25 -8.57 0.02
N PRO A 332 -26.45 -8.31 1.33
CA PRO A 332 -25.84 -9.12 2.38
C PRO A 332 -26.45 -10.54 2.44
N PRO A 333 -25.71 -11.54 2.92
CA PRO A 333 -26.16 -12.94 2.93
C PRO A 333 -27.36 -13.18 3.86
N SER A 334 -27.53 -12.36 4.90
CA SER A 334 -28.73 -12.37 5.75
C SER A 334 -29.98 -11.97 4.98
N ALA A 335 -29.89 -10.94 4.13
CA ALA A 335 -31.00 -10.50 3.28
C ALA A 335 -31.30 -11.53 2.19
N PHE A 336 -30.26 -12.15 1.61
CA PHE A 336 -30.43 -13.24 0.63
C PHE A 336 -31.22 -14.41 1.23
N ARG A 337 -30.95 -14.77 2.49
CA ARG A 337 -31.66 -15.86 3.20
C ARG A 337 -33.11 -15.52 3.51
N ALA A 338 -33.40 -14.25 3.81
CA ALA A 338 -34.75 -13.80 4.15
C ALA A 338 -35.65 -13.60 2.91
N ALA A 339 -35.07 -13.60 1.70
CA ALA A 339 -35.83 -13.48 0.47
C ALA A 339 -36.52 -14.81 0.11
N PRO A 340 -37.78 -14.79 -0.34
CA PRO A 340 -38.46 -15.99 -0.82
C PRO A 340 -37.71 -16.60 -2.00
N SER A 341 -37.73 -17.93 -2.07
CA SER A 341 -36.97 -18.72 -3.03
C SER A 341 -37.39 -18.38 -4.48
N PRO A 342 -36.51 -18.54 -5.48
CA PRO A 342 -36.87 -18.27 -6.88
C PRO A 342 -38.05 -19.12 -7.39
N GLU A 343 -38.30 -20.30 -6.81
CA GLU A 343 -39.43 -21.18 -7.16
C GLU A 343 -40.79 -20.61 -6.73
N GLU A 344 -40.84 -19.72 -5.73
CA GLU A 344 -42.08 -19.06 -5.30
C GLU A 344 -42.41 -17.82 -6.14
N ARG A 345 -41.45 -17.30 -6.93
CA ARG A 345 -41.64 -16.11 -7.77
C ARG A 345 -42.40 -16.36 -9.07
N SER A 346 -42.58 -17.62 -9.48
CA SER A 346 -43.32 -18.00 -10.68
C SER A 346 -44.81 -18.27 -10.44
N VAL A 347 -45.29 -18.20 -9.19
CA VAL A 347 -46.68 -18.52 -8.83
C VAL A 347 -47.49 -17.28 -8.43
N VAL A 348 -46.88 -16.10 -8.39
CA VAL A 348 -47.58 -14.85 -8.06
C VAL A 348 -47.50 -13.91 -9.26
N PHE A 349 -48.56 -14.00 -10.08
CA PHE A 349 -49.02 -13.18 -11.21
C PHE A 349 -48.11 -12.06 -11.74
#